data_AF-A0A9R1CIG1-F1
#
_entry.id   AF-A0A9R1CIG1-F1
#
_cell.length_a   1.000
_cell.length_b   1.000
_cell.length_c   1.000
_cell.angle_alpha   90.00
_cell.angle_beta   90.00
_cell.angle_gamma   90.00
#
_symmetry.space_group_name_H-M   'P 1'
#
loop_
_entity.id
_entity.type
_entity.pdbx_description
1 polymer ?
#
loop_
_entity_poly.entity_id
_entity_poly.type
_entity_poly.pdbx_seq_one_letter_code
_entity_poly.pdbx_strand_id
1 'polypeptide(L)'
;MSSDLTWLLVRNWNSFQVKGGHGPVFSKEKKFRGDWKDGMTGEERRTIESLDRKPPRIGNLLNKSAHKYSGLANSKVVSIHPSAAGGITITKIKADAKPNQVVSARSHVVLKRSTGPRRANKIAAAETAGKGYRADLRAVAVARTSALLRAERRTANPPSLSPPGPPEARRPPPLPRLRRSLSKFSKINIWSSTPFSLRY
;
A
#
# COMPACT_ATOMS: atom_id res chain seq x y z
N MET A 1 -34.87 -5.55 11.02
CA MET A 1 -33.95 -6.49 11.72
C MET A 1 -32.89 -5.67 12.44
N SER A 2 -32.68 -5.86 13.74
CA SER A 2 -31.64 -5.14 14.50
C SER A 2 -30.25 -5.69 14.18
N SER A 3 -29.21 -4.87 14.36
CA SER A 3 -27.80 -5.25 14.14
C SER A 3 -27.30 -6.30 15.13
N ASP A 4 -27.87 -6.33 16.32
CA ASP A 4 -27.38 -7.20 17.39
C ASP A 4 -27.96 -8.60 17.24
N LEU A 5 -29.23 -8.68 16.82
CA LEU A 5 -29.87 -9.95 16.48
C LEU A 5 -29.21 -10.60 15.26
N THR A 6 -28.95 -9.83 14.20
CA THR A 6 -28.23 -10.35 13.03
C THR A 6 -26.84 -10.85 13.41
N TRP A 7 -26.16 -10.19 14.34
CA TRP A 7 -24.88 -10.67 14.85
C TRP A 7 -24.98 -11.95 15.68
N LEU A 8 -25.97 -12.06 16.57
CA LEU A 8 -26.19 -13.26 17.36
C LEU A 8 -26.45 -14.50 16.48
N LEU A 9 -27.10 -14.31 15.33
CA LEU A 9 -27.30 -15.37 14.35
C LEU A 9 -26.01 -15.75 13.60
N VAL A 10 -25.19 -14.76 13.25
CA VAL A 10 -24.04 -14.94 12.34
C VAL A 10 -22.70 -15.12 13.08
N ARG A 11 -22.64 -14.86 14.40
CA ARG A 11 -21.39 -14.83 15.19
C ARG A 11 -20.58 -16.12 15.22
N ASN A 12 -21.23 -17.28 15.14
CA ASN A 12 -20.55 -18.58 15.22
C ASN A 12 -20.70 -19.40 13.94
N TRP A 13 -21.76 -19.14 13.17
CA TRP A 13 -22.27 -19.98 12.09
C TRP A 13 -22.31 -19.16 10.80
N ASN A 14 -21.12 -18.79 10.32
CA ASN A 14 -20.96 -17.98 9.12
C ASN A 14 -19.91 -18.59 8.19
N SER A 15 -20.28 -18.76 6.91
CA SER A 15 -19.40 -19.31 5.87
C SER A 15 -18.16 -18.45 5.57
N PHE A 16 -18.20 -17.17 5.93
CA PHE A 16 -17.04 -16.28 5.78
C PHE A 16 -16.03 -16.40 6.92
N GLN A 17 -16.37 -17.12 7.99
CA GLN A 17 -15.45 -17.29 9.12
C GLN A 17 -14.32 -18.25 8.77
N VAL A 18 -13.12 -17.86 9.17
CA VAL A 18 -11.94 -18.71 9.16
C VAL A 18 -11.53 -18.87 10.61
N LYS A 19 -11.76 -20.07 11.13
CA LYS A 19 -11.36 -20.48 12.47
C LYS A 19 -9.90 -20.94 12.38
N GLY A 20 -9.01 -20.23 13.07
CA GLY A 20 -7.64 -20.72 13.32
C GLY A 20 -7.62 -21.69 14.50
N GLY A 21 -6.45 -22.30 14.76
CA GLY A 21 -6.28 -23.20 15.90
C GLY A 21 -6.38 -22.47 17.26
N HIS A 22 -5.53 -21.47 17.48
CA HIS A 22 -5.57 -20.61 18.67
C HIS A 22 -5.49 -19.13 18.25
N GLY A 23 -6.43 -18.30 18.71
CA GLY A 23 -6.42 -16.86 18.47
C GLY A 23 -7.74 -16.27 17.94
N PRO A 24 -7.72 -15.00 17.49
CA PRO A 24 -8.92 -14.32 17.01
C PRO A 24 -9.46 -14.96 15.73
N VAL A 25 -10.79 -15.10 15.66
CA VAL A 25 -11.47 -15.59 14.45
C VAL A 25 -11.44 -14.53 13.36
N PHE A 26 -11.04 -14.91 12.16
CA PHE A 26 -11.01 -14.02 11.00
C PHE A 26 -12.29 -14.16 10.19
N SER A 27 -12.65 -13.09 9.47
CA SER A 27 -13.76 -13.09 8.53
C SER A 27 -13.27 -12.67 7.15
N LYS A 28 -13.62 -13.48 6.15
CA LYS A 28 -13.38 -13.25 4.72
C LYS A 28 -14.55 -12.54 4.05
N GLU A 29 -15.40 -11.83 4.81
CA GLU A 29 -16.44 -10.94 4.29
C GLU A 29 -15.87 -10.12 3.12
N LYS A 30 -16.30 -10.51 1.92
CA LYS A 30 -15.58 -10.20 0.68
C LYS A 30 -16.04 -8.84 0.14
N LYS A 31 -15.13 -8.23 -0.63
CA LYS A 31 -15.30 -6.96 -1.34
C LYS A 31 -16.72 -6.74 -1.86
N PHE A 32 -17.17 -5.48 -1.84
CA PHE A 32 -18.34 -5.10 -2.61
C PHE A 32 -18.08 -5.40 -4.10
N ARG A 33 -18.86 -6.31 -4.68
CA ARG A 33 -18.85 -6.55 -6.13
C ARG A 33 -19.44 -5.31 -6.81
N GLY A 34 -18.56 -4.54 -7.44
CA GLY A 34 -18.83 -3.25 -8.09
C GLY A 34 -17.63 -2.74 -8.90
N ASP A 35 -16.41 -3.09 -8.51
CA ASP A 35 -15.15 -2.72 -9.21
C ASP A 35 -14.64 -3.78 -10.21
N TRP A 36 -15.52 -4.60 -10.79
CA TRP A 36 -15.13 -5.65 -11.77
C TRP A 36 -15.29 -5.18 -13.23
N LYS A 37 -15.61 -3.90 -13.47
CA LYS A 37 -15.73 -3.34 -14.83
C LYS A 37 -14.43 -2.70 -15.35
N ASP A 38 -13.43 -2.53 -14.49
CA ASP A 38 -12.15 -1.92 -14.87
C ASP A 38 -11.22 -3.01 -15.46
N GLY A 39 -11.21 -3.14 -16.78
CA GLY A 39 -10.23 -3.95 -17.54
C GLY A 39 -10.74 -5.13 -18.37
N MET A 40 -12.03 -5.50 -18.31
CA MET A 40 -12.60 -6.58 -19.14
C MET A 40 -13.05 -6.07 -20.53
N THR A 41 -12.74 -6.81 -21.59
CA THR A 41 -13.27 -6.58 -22.94
C THR A 41 -14.79 -6.84 -22.98
N GLY A 42 -15.49 -6.26 -23.96
CA GLY A 42 -16.96 -6.25 -24.00
C GLY A 42 -17.64 -7.63 -24.03
N GLU A 43 -16.92 -8.68 -24.46
CA GLU A 43 -17.45 -10.05 -24.59
C GLU A 43 -17.36 -10.84 -23.29
N GLU A 44 -16.26 -10.73 -22.53
CA GLU A 44 -16.10 -11.34 -21.20
C GLU A 44 -17.15 -10.83 -20.21
N ARG A 45 -17.62 -9.59 -20.40
CA ARG A 45 -18.70 -8.99 -19.60
C ARG A 45 -20.03 -9.72 -19.79
N ARG A 46 -20.36 -10.11 -21.03
CA ARG A 46 -21.66 -10.72 -21.39
C ARG A 46 -21.77 -12.17 -20.88
N THR A 47 -20.68 -12.94 -20.94
CA THR A 47 -20.63 -14.32 -20.43
C THR A 47 -20.62 -14.42 -18.91
N ILE A 48 -20.13 -13.39 -18.21
CA ILE A 48 -20.13 -13.35 -16.74
C ILE A 48 -21.45 -12.77 -16.20
N GLU A 49 -22.15 -11.93 -16.98
CA GLU A 49 -23.52 -11.48 -16.68
C GLU A 49 -24.56 -12.60 -16.83
N SER A 50 -24.36 -13.55 -17.75
CA SER A 50 -25.24 -14.72 -17.92
C SER A 50 -25.05 -15.80 -16.85
N LEU A 51 -23.89 -15.84 -16.18
CA LEU A 51 -23.66 -16.67 -15.00
C LEU A 51 -24.12 -15.93 -13.75
N ASP A 52 -25.38 -16.16 -13.39
CA ASP A 52 -26.13 -15.53 -12.30
C ASP A 52 -25.65 -15.92 -10.88
N ARG A 53 -24.34 -16.00 -10.66
CA ARG A 53 -23.73 -16.12 -9.33
C ARG A 53 -23.39 -14.71 -8.85
N LYS A 54 -24.36 -14.08 -8.18
CA LYS A 54 -24.21 -12.77 -7.52
C LYS A 54 -23.83 -12.98 -6.05
N PRO A 55 -22.55 -13.18 -5.68
CA PRO A 55 -22.22 -13.40 -4.28
C PRO A 55 -22.49 -12.12 -3.48
N PRO A 56 -23.21 -12.18 -2.36
CA PRO A 56 -23.32 -11.04 -1.49
C PRO A 56 -21.96 -10.70 -0.84
N ARG A 57 -21.47 -9.46 -1.01
CA ARG A 57 -21.48 -8.33 -0.05
C ARG A 57 -20.76 -8.67 1.25
N ILE A 58 -19.68 -7.94 1.59
CA ILE A 58 -19.65 -6.86 2.58
C ILE A 58 -18.22 -6.48 3.00
N GLY A 59 -18.03 -5.20 3.29
CA GLY A 59 -16.76 -4.65 3.77
C GLY A 59 -16.41 -4.97 5.22
N ASN A 60 -15.19 -5.47 5.43
CA ASN A 60 -14.55 -5.57 6.73
C ASN A 60 -13.14 -4.93 6.64
N LEU A 61 -12.89 -3.91 7.45
CA LEU A 61 -11.62 -3.16 7.45
C LEU A 61 -10.45 -3.93 8.09
N LEU A 62 -10.70 -4.81 9.05
CA LEU A 62 -9.64 -5.55 9.77
C LEU A 62 -9.65 -7.05 9.46
N ASN A 63 -10.60 -7.52 8.67
CA ASN A 63 -10.83 -8.94 8.40
C ASN A 63 -11.03 -9.76 9.70
N LYS A 64 -11.46 -9.12 10.79
CA LYS A 64 -11.76 -9.77 12.08
C LYS A 64 -13.24 -10.11 12.15
N SER A 65 -13.57 -11.29 12.69
CA SER A 65 -14.94 -11.68 12.99
C SER A 65 -15.39 -11.01 14.30
N ALA A 66 -15.79 -9.74 14.21
CA ALA A 66 -16.30 -8.98 15.34
C ALA A 66 -17.46 -8.09 14.90
N HIS A 67 -18.44 -7.91 15.78
CA HIS A 67 -19.66 -7.13 15.52
C HIS A 67 -19.36 -5.75 14.95
N LYS A 68 -18.39 -5.04 15.55
CA LYS A 68 -17.96 -3.70 15.14
C LYS A 68 -17.55 -3.61 13.67
N TYR A 69 -16.89 -4.65 13.14
CA TYR A 69 -16.30 -4.63 11.80
C TYR A 69 -17.08 -5.46 10.78
N SER A 70 -18.07 -6.24 11.23
CA SER A 70 -18.95 -6.97 10.32
C SER A 70 -19.87 -6.00 9.61
N GLY A 71 -20.02 -6.15 8.30
CA GLY A 71 -21.06 -5.40 7.60
C GLY A 71 -22.26 -6.23 7.17
N LEU A 72 -22.33 -7.50 7.60
CA LEU A 72 -23.54 -8.32 7.51
C LEU A 72 -24.54 -7.85 8.57
N ALA A 73 -24.02 -7.54 9.76
CA ALA A 73 -24.83 -7.08 10.87
C ALA A 73 -25.15 -5.58 10.81
N ASN A 74 -24.20 -4.76 10.37
CA ASN A 74 -24.31 -3.30 10.44
C ASN A 74 -24.90 -2.68 9.17
N SER A 75 -25.73 -1.66 9.34
CA SER A 75 -26.23 -0.83 8.23
C SER A 75 -25.16 0.11 7.68
N LYS A 76 -24.36 0.71 8.57
CA LYS A 76 -23.25 1.61 8.22
C LYS A 76 -21.93 0.82 8.13
N VAL A 77 -21.41 0.70 6.91
CA VAL A 77 -20.24 -0.14 6.60
C VAL A 77 -19.32 0.60 5.65
N VAL A 78 -18.01 0.50 5.92
CA VAL A 78 -16.95 1.05 5.07
C VAL A 78 -16.01 -0.08 4.65
N SER A 79 -15.63 -0.10 3.38
CA SER A 79 -14.63 -1.02 2.84
C SER A 79 -13.63 -0.27 1.98
N ILE A 80 -12.37 -0.67 2.08
CA ILE A 80 -11.25 -0.03 1.41
C ILE A 80 -10.43 -1.13 0.76
N HIS A 81 -10.24 -1.02 -0.55
CA HIS A 81 -9.54 -2.02 -1.34
C HIS A 81 -8.72 -1.37 -2.47
N PRO A 82 -7.70 -2.07 -2.98
CA PRO A 82 -6.98 -1.61 -4.15
C PRO A 82 -7.87 -1.69 -5.39
N SER A 83 -7.79 -0.67 -6.25
CA SER A 83 -8.42 -0.62 -7.57
C SER A 83 -7.52 -1.30 -8.61
N ALA A 84 -8.10 -1.91 -9.64
CA ALA A 84 -7.35 -2.59 -10.71
C ALA A 84 -6.37 -1.65 -11.42
N ALA A 85 -6.72 -0.36 -11.57
CA ALA A 85 -5.88 0.66 -12.19
C ALA A 85 -4.76 1.21 -11.28
N GLY A 86 -4.51 0.58 -10.12
CA GLY A 86 -3.37 0.91 -9.26
C GLY A 86 -3.61 2.05 -8.27
N GLY A 87 -4.86 2.21 -7.83
CA GLY A 87 -5.29 3.20 -6.84
C GLY A 87 -6.05 2.56 -5.68
N ILE A 88 -6.79 3.36 -4.92
CA ILE A 88 -7.61 2.85 -3.80
C ILE A 88 -9.07 3.21 -4.03
N THR A 89 -9.95 2.23 -3.93
CA THR A 89 -11.39 2.50 -3.89
C THR A 89 -11.89 2.40 -2.45
N ILE A 90 -12.56 3.46 -2.01
CA ILE A 90 -13.31 3.49 -0.76
C ILE A 90 -14.77 3.29 -1.11
N THR A 91 -15.44 2.42 -0.37
CA THR A 91 -16.82 2.05 -0.61
C THR A 91 -17.57 2.07 0.69
N LYS A 92 -18.75 2.69 0.69
CA LYS A 92 -19.60 2.74 1.87
C LYS A 92 -21.05 2.54 1.51
N ILE A 93 -21.82 2.12 2.49
CA ILE A 93 -23.28 2.05 2.39
C ILE A 93 -23.84 3.44 2.70
N LYS A 94 -24.73 3.96 1.86
CA LYS A 94 -25.42 5.23 2.09
C LYS A 94 -26.21 5.15 3.40
N ALA A 95 -26.21 6.23 4.17
CA ALA A 95 -26.91 6.24 5.47
C ALA A 95 -28.41 5.94 5.31
N ASP A 96 -29.01 6.44 4.22
CA ASP A 96 -30.44 6.35 3.94
C ASP A 96 -30.81 5.14 3.08
N ALA A 97 -29.90 4.16 2.96
CA ALA A 97 -30.12 2.97 2.16
C ALA A 97 -31.23 2.09 2.76
N LYS A 98 -32.24 1.77 1.93
CA LYS A 98 -33.26 0.78 2.31
C LYS A 98 -32.65 -0.62 2.37
N PRO A 99 -33.04 -1.46 3.35
CA PRO A 99 -32.50 -2.82 3.50
C PRO A 99 -32.65 -3.69 2.24
N ASN A 100 -33.74 -3.50 1.48
CA ASN A 100 -34.05 -4.31 0.30
C ASN A 100 -33.24 -3.87 -0.93
N GLN A 101 -32.71 -2.64 -0.94
CA GLN A 101 -32.05 -2.03 -2.09
C GLN A 101 -30.55 -2.16 -2.01
N VAL A 102 -30.06 -3.38 -2.09
CA VAL A 102 -28.70 -3.60 -1.64
C VAL A 102 -27.67 -3.13 -2.70
N VAL A 103 -27.98 -3.17 -4.00
CA VAL A 103 -27.06 -2.77 -5.10
C VAL A 103 -26.86 -1.25 -5.15
N SER A 104 -27.94 -0.47 -5.17
CA SER A 104 -27.93 1.00 -5.27
C SER A 104 -27.59 1.71 -3.95
N ALA A 105 -27.63 0.99 -2.84
CA ALA A 105 -27.26 1.47 -1.51
C ALA A 105 -25.80 1.88 -1.36
N ARG A 106 -24.94 1.66 -2.36
CA ARG A 106 -23.50 1.91 -2.23
C ARG A 106 -23.06 3.20 -2.89
N SER A 107 -22.04 3.81 -2.29
CA SER A 107 -21.28 4.90 -2.88
C SER A 107 -19.81 4.52 -2.90
N HIS A 108 -19.16 4.80 -4.02
CA HIS A 108 -17.76 4.49 -4.28
C HIS A 108 -17.01 5.81 -4.48
N VAL A 109 -15.84 5.93 -3.86
CA VAL A 109 -14.88 7.00 -4.09
C VAL A 109 -13.60 6.34 -4.58
N VAL A 110 -13.32 6.53 -5.87
CA VAL A 110 -12.12 5.98 -6.51
C VAL A 110 -11.00 7.00 -6.41
N LEU A 111 -9.90 6.60 -5.77
CA LEU A 111 -8.67 7.39 -5.70
C LEU A 111 -7.71 6.88 -6.77
N LYS A 112 -7.27 7.79 -7.63
CA LYS A 112 -6.27 7.50 -8.66
C LYS A 112 -4.89 7.25 -8.02
N ARG A 113 -4.02 6.52 -8.73
CA ARG A 113 -2.61 6.29 -8.32
C ARG A 113 -1.83 7.57 -8.04
N SER A 114 -2.12 8.64 -8.78
CA SER A 114 -1.52 9.96 -8.59
C SER A 114 -1.91 10.65 -7.29
N THR A 115 -2.90 10.12 -6.56
CA THR A 115 -3.31 10.65 -5.27
C THR A 115 -2.21 10.36 -4.24
N GLY A 116 -1.47 11.40 -3.84
CA GLY A 116 -0.44 11.27 -2.82
C GLY A 116 -0.97 10.72 -1.48
N PRO A 117 -0.10 10.09 -0.66
CA PRO A 117 -0.51 9.32 0.51
C PRO A 117 -1.22 10.17 1.57
N ARG A 118 -0.79 11.43 1.76
CA ARG A 118 -1.42 12.37 2.69
C ARG A 118 -2.87 12.67 2.27
N ARG A 119 -3.09 12.93 0.98
CA ARG A 119 -4.42 13.22 0.44
C ARG A 119 -5.34 12.01 0.52
N ALA A 120 -4.83 10.82 0.17
CA ALA A 120 -5.60 9.58 0.26
C ALA A 120 -6.06 9.27 1.70
N ASN A 121 -5.17 9.42 2.69
CA ASN A 121 -5.51 9.22 4.11
C ASN A 121 -6.52 10.28 4.61
N LYS A 122 -6.39 11.54 4.18
CA LYS A 122 -7.36 12.59 4.50
C LYS A 122 -8.75 12.25 3.95
N ILE A 123 -8.83 11.81 2.69
CA ILE A 123 -10.10 11.43 2.06
C ILE A 123 -10.70 10.21 2.80
N ALA A 124 -9.90 9.19 3.11
CA ALA A 124 -10.40 8.02 3.85
C ALA A 124 -10.96 8.37 5.24
N ALA A 125 -10.28 9.26 5.97
CA ALA A 125 -10.77 9.76 7.25
C ALA A 125 -12.09 10.54 7.09
N ALA A 126 -12.17 11.40 6.07
CA ALA A 126 -13.36 12.20 5.78
C ALA A 126 -14.55 11.33 5.32
N GLU A 127 -14.31 10.32 4.48
CA GLU A 127 -15.36 9.43 4.00
C GLU A 127 -15.91 8.49 5.09
N THR A 128 -15.07 8.14 6.06
CA THR A 128 -15.41 7.22 7.16
C THR A 128 -16.09 7.93 8.32
N ALA A 129 -15.56 9.08 8.75
CA ALA A 129 -15.99 9.78 9.96
C ALA A 129 -16.55 11.18 9.69
N GLY A 130 -16.28 11.76 8.52
CA GLY A 130 -16.86 13.05 8.13
C GLY A 130 -18.39 12.93 8.03
N LYS A 131 -19.06 14.05 8.32
CA LYS A 131 -20.53 14.14 8.36
C LYS A 131 -21.19 13.16 9.35
N GLY A 132 -20.47 12.71 10.38
CA GLY A 132 -21.02 11.88 11.45
C GLY A 132 -21.35 10.44 11.06
N TYR A 133 -20.68 9.86 10.06
CA TYR A 133 -20.98 8.50 9.61
C TYR A 133 -20.61 7.42 10.64
N ARG A 134 -19.31 7.12 10.81
CA ARG A 134 -18.76 6.16 11.82
C ARG A 134 -17.37 6.58 12.29
N ALA A 135 -17.30 7.38 13.36
CA ALA A 135 -16.04 7.90 13.89
C ALA A 135 -15.11 6.80 14.46
N ASP A 136 -15.70 5.72 14.98
CA ASP A 136 -15.01 4.56 15.55
C ASP A 136 -14.12 3.81 14.55
N LEU A 137 -14.46 3.88 13.26
CA LEU A 137 -13.71 3.22 12.19
C LEU A 137 -12.59 4.09 11.60
N ARG A 138 -12.50 5.38 11.99
CA ARG A 138 -11.59 6.36 11.38
C ARG A 138 -10.13 5.91 11.41
N ALA A 139 -9.64 5.54 12.59
CA ALA A 139 -8.24 5.15 12.78
C ALA A 139 -7.90 3.91 11.95
N VAL A 140 -8.82 2.93 11.96
CA VAL A 140 -8.69 1.68 11.22
C VAL A 140 -8.69 1.93 9.70
N ALA A 141 -9.57 2.81 9.22
CA ALA A 141 -9.65 3.18 7.81
C ALA A 141 -8.33 3.80 7.31
N VAL A 142 -7.77 4.76 8.08
CA VAL A 142 -6.48 5.39 7.76
C VAL A 142 -5.32 4.39 7.81
N ALA A 143 -5.32 3.47 8.78
CA ALA A 143 -4.32 2.42 8.85
C ALA A 143 -4.37 1.51 7.61
N ARG A 144 -5.56 1.07 7.20
CA ARG A 144 -5.74 0.22 6.03
C ARG A 144 -5.34 0.93 4.73
N THR A 145 -5.72 2.20 4.54
CA THR A 145 -5.27 2.96 3.36
C THR A 145 -3.77 3.09 3.31
N SER A 146 -3.13 3.37 4.44
CA SER A 146 -1.67 3.47 4.49
C SER A 146 -0.99 2.14 4.15
N ALA A 147 -1.55 1.02 4.59
CA ALA A 147 -1.05 -0.32 4.26
C ALA A 147 -1.21 -0.63 2.76
N LEU A 148 -2.36 -0.28 2.17
CA LEU A 148 -2.59 -0.47 0.73
C LEU A 148 -1.65 0.39 -0.11
N LEU A 149 -1.46 1.67 0.24
CA LEU A 149 -0.51 2.54 -0.46
C LEU A 149 0.93 2.02 -0.37
N ARG A 150 1.32 1.44 0.78
CA ARG A 150 2.63 0.81 0.94
C ARG A 150 2.75 -0.45 0.06
N ALA A 151 1.69 -1.25 -0.01
CA ALA A 151 1.66 -2.44 -0.86
C ALA A 151 1.77 -2.06 -2.36
N GLU A 152 1.01 -1.08 -2.82
CA GLU A 152 1.06 -0.57 -4.21
C GLU A 152 2.44 -0.01 -4.59
N ARG A 153 3.16 0.62 -3.65
CA ARG A 153 4.53 1.08 -3.89
C ARG A 153 5.51 -0.08 -4.05
N ARG A 154 5.33 -1.15 -3.27
CA ARG A 154 6.17 -2.35 -3.37
C ARG A 154 5.93 -3.12 -4.66
N THR A 155 4.70 -3.15 -5.17
CA THR A 155 4.41 -3.78 -6.46
C THR A 155 4.96 -2.97 -7.63
N ALA A 156 4.90 -1.63 -7.54
CA ALA A 156 5.48 -0.76 -8.56
C ALA A 156 7.02 -0.79 -8.56
N ASN A 157 7.64 -0.77 -7.38
CA ASN A 157 9.09 -0.83 -7.19
C ASN A 157 9.42 -2.06 -6.32
N PRO A 158 9.52 -3.26 -6.92
CA PRO A 158 9.87 -4.44 -6.17
C PRO A 158 11.27 -4.28 -5.56
N PRO A 159 11.50 -4.70 -4.31
CA PRO A 159 12.84 -4.72 -3.75
C PRO A 159 13.72 -5.64 -4.60
N SER A 160 15.01 -5.31 -4.73
CA SER A 160 15.97 -6.20 -5.37
C SER A 160 15.95 -7.57 -4.68
N LEU A 161 15.82 -8.65 -5.45
CA LEU A 161 15.83 -10.02 -4.93
C LEU A 161 17.22 -10.43 -4.41
N SER A 162 18.25 -9.65 -4.69
CA SER A 162 19.61 -9.88 -4.20
C SER A 162 19.69 -9.67 -2.68
N PRO A 163 20.37 -10.58 -1.95
CA PRO A 163 20.64 -10.36 -0.53
C PRO A 163 21.39 -9.02 -0.37
N PRO A 164 21.19 -8.30 0.76
CA PRO A 164 22.00 -7.13 1.04
C PRO A 164 23.46 -7.53 0.95
N GLY A 165 24.24 -6.81 0.14
CA GLY A 165 25.66 -7.08 0.00
C GLY A 165 26.35 -7.11 1.38
N PRO A 166 27.47 -7.84 1.53
CA PRO A 166 28.23 -7.82 2.76
C PRO A 166 28.49 -6.37 3.19
N PRO A 167 28.47 -6.06 4.50
CA PRO A 167 28.65 -4.69 4.97
C PRO A 167 29.94 -4.14 4.37
N GLU A 168 29.81 -3.10 3.54
CA GLU A 168 30.96 -2.47 2.88
C GLU A 168 31.93 -2.07 3.98
N ALA A 169 33.07 -2.76 4.05
CA ALA A 169 34.10 -2.50 5.03
C ALA A 169 34.38 -1.00 5.00
N ARG A 170 34.25 -0.33 6.15
CA ARG A 170 34.42 1.13 6.30
C ARG A 170 35.55 1.56 5.38
N ARG A 171 35.24 2.34 4.33
CA ARG A 171 36.24 2.80 3.37
C ARG A 171 37.45 3.29 4.16
N PRO A 172 38.67 2.78 3.88
CA PRO A 172 39.83 3.21 4.63
C PRO A 172 39.92 4.75 4.54
N PRO A 173 40.27 5.44 5.63
CA PRO A 173 40.41 6.89 5.58
C PRO A 173 41.34 7.26 4.42
N PRO A 174 41.05 8.35 3.69
CA PRO A 174 41.90 8.75 2.57
C PRO A 174 43.34 8.89 3.07
N LEU A 175 44.27 8.22 2.40
CA LEU A 175 45.68 8.23 2.80
C LEU A 175 46.16 9.68 2.95
N PRO A 176 46.93 10.00 4.01
CA PRO A 176 47.45 11.34 4.19
C PRO A 176 48.28 11.73 2.97
N ARG A 177 47.90 12.84 2.31
CA ARG A 177 48.68 13.40 1.19
C ARG A 177 50.07 13.76 1.72
N LEU A 178 51.09 13.00 1.34
CA LEU A 178 52.48 13.35 1.61
C LEU A 178 52.75 14.73 1.01
N ARG A 179 52.91 15.72 1.89
CA ARG A 179 53.27 17.09 1.53
C ARG A 179 54.69 17.02 0.98
N ARG A 180 54.86 17.04 -0.35
CA ARG A 180 56.18 17.12 -0.99
C ARG A 180 56.82 18.44 -0.58
N SER A 181 57.67 18.37 0.44
CA SER A 181 58.61 19.42 0.78
C SER A 181 59.59 19.55 -0.38
N LEU A 182 59.42 20.59 -1.21
CA LEU A 182 60.41 20.99 -2.19
C LEU A 182 61.55 21.67 -1.43
N SER A 183 62.56 20.89 -1.04
CA SER A 183 63.86 21.44 -0.66
C SER A 183 64.47 22.13 -1.90
N LYS A 184 64.61 23.45 -1.84
CA LYS A 184 65.39 24.24 -2.80
C LYS A 184 66.82 23.69 -2.88
N PHE A 185 67.14 22.96 -3.94
CA PHE A 185 68.52 22.69 -4.32
C PHE A 185 69.03 23.90 -5.12
N SER A 186 69.91 24.68 -4.52
CA SER A 186 70.68 25.74 -5.17
C SER A 186 71.58 25.13 -6.24
N LYS A 187 71.45 25.62 -7.49
CA LYS A 187 72.36 25.31 -8.58
C LYS A 187 73.73 25.93 -8.29
N ILE A 188 74.74 25.09 -8.07
CA ILE A 188 76.15 25.47 -8.18
C ILE A 188 76.57 25.13 -9.61
N ASN A 189 76.77 26.15 -10.43
CA ASN A 189 77.33 26.03 -11.78
C ASN A 189 78.84 26.25 -11.67
N ILE A 190 79.63 25.19 -11.88
CA ILE A 190 81.08 25.27 -12.08
C ILE A 190 81.36 24.59 -13.41
N TRP A 191 81.69 25.37 -14.44
CA TRP A 191 82.35 24.89 -15.65
C TRP A 191 83.33 25.96 -16.09
N SER A 192 84.63 25.68 -15.94
CA SER A 192 85.73 26.40 -16.55
C SER A 192 86.73 25.40 -17.13
N SER A 193 87.26 25.74 -18.32
CA SER A 193 88.46 25.20 -19.03
C SER A 193 88.43 23.73 -19.47
N THR A 194 88.89 23.26 -20.64
CA THR A 194 89.58 23.76 -21.86
C THR A 194 89.66 22.53 -22.81
N PRO A 195 89.61 22.63 -24.15
CA PRO A 195 89.91 21.47 -25.01
C PRO A 195 91.41 21.37 -25.31
N PHE A 196 92.02 20.23 -24.95
CA PHE A 196 93.39 19.86 -25.31
C PHE A 196 93.36 19.06 -26.62
N SER A 197 94.11 19.52 -27.63
CA SER A 197 94.26 18.86 -28.94
C SER A 197 95.34 17.78 -28.90
N LEU A 198 95.22 16.72 -29.71
CA LEU A 198 96.40 16.13 -30.34
C LEU A 198 96.09 15.47 -31.69
N ARG A 199 97.00 15.78 -32.62
CA ARG A 199 97.13 15.30 -33.99
C ARG A 199 97.64 13.87 -34.01
N TYR A 200 97.37 13.17 -35.11
CA TYR A 200 98.33 12.31 -35.80
C TYR A 200 98.41 12.78 -37.25
#